data_AF-A0A7E4ZYI2-F1
#
_entry.id   AF-A0A7E4ZYI2-F1
#
_cell.length_a   1.000
_cell.length_b   1.000
_cell.length_c   1.000
_cell.angle_alpha   90.00
_cell.angle_beta   90.00
_cell.angle_gamma   90.00
#
_symmetry.space_group_name_H-M   'P 1'
#
loop_
_entity.id
_entity.type
_entity.pdbx_description
1 polymer ?
#
loop_
_entity_poly.entity_id
_entity_poly.type
_entity_poly.pdbx_seq_one_letter_code
_entity_poly.pdbx_strand_id
1 'polypeptide(L)'
;MARVYGTKSVEEALKHLLRVADGNPNDPFIWHSIGLQFYSIKAYGDALKYFLRSEHIKAGISAANLFYIGDCMRRSGRVDEAIDYYKQAVRVPVRNQIDRKGASESRRMLAMQGFSEADLDRLSRAPAPSAPQKVVV
;
A
#
# COMPACT_ATOMS: atom_id res chain seq x y z
N MET A 1 2.91 7.90 23.71
CA MET A 1 1.55 8.00 23.14
C MET A 1 1.54 9.08 22.06
N ALA A 2 1.79 8.70 20.81
CA ALA A 2 1.80 9.64 19.68
C ALA A 2 0.45 10.36 19.63
N ARG A 3 0.47 11.70 19.73
CA ARG A 3 -0.71 12.56 19.65
C ARG A 3 -1.23 12.48 18.22
N VAL A 4 -2.29 11.69 18.01
CA VAL A 4 -2.93 11.55 16.71
C VAL A 4 -3.69 12.85 16.45
N TYR A 5 -3.10 13.78 15.71
CA TYR A 5 -3.83 14.94 15.18
C TYR A 5 -4.72 14.53 13.98
N GLY A 6 -5.39 13.39 14.11
CA GLY A 6 -6.40 12.90 13.17
C GLY A 6 -7.76 13.35 13.64
N THR A 7 -8.68 13.58 12.72
CA THR A 7 -10.05 13.95 13.07
C THR A 7 -10.65 12.92 14.06
N LYS A 8 -11.64 13.32 14.86
CA LYS A 8 -12.34 12.41 15.79
C LYS A 8 -12.73 11.06 15.15
N SER A 9 -13.09 11.09 13.87
CA SER A 9 -13.42 9.90 13.07
C SER A 9 -12.24 8.94 12.88
N VAL A 10 -11.02 9.44 12.71
CA VAL A 10 -9.80 8.62 12.56
C VAL A 10 -9.43 7.95 13.88
N GLU A 11 -9.56 8.67 15.00
CA GLU A 11 -9.30 8.09 16.33
C GLU A 11 -10.29 6.96 16.66
N GLU A 12 -11.57 7.17 16.38
CA GLU A 12 -12.60 6.14 16.56
C GLU A 12 -12.33 4.92 15.66
N ALA A 13 -12.03 5.13 14.38
CA ALA A 13 -11.69 4.06 13.45
C ALA A 13 -10.47 3.26 13.92
N LEU A 14 -9.41 3.94 14.36
CA LEU A 14 -8.21 3.29 14.89
C LEU A 14 -8.51 2.47 16.14
N LYS A 15 -9.33 2.99 17.08
CA LYS A 15 -9.73 2.25 18.28
C LYS A 15 -10.43 0.93 17.93
N HIS A 16 -11.34 0.95 16.96
CA HIS A 16 -12.01 -0.26 16.50
C HIS A 16 -11.03 -1.21 15.82
N LEU A 17 -10.22 -0.73 14.88
CA LEU A 17 -9.26 -1.55 14.14
C LEU A 17 -8.22 -2.20 15.04
N LEU A 18 -7.70 -1.47 16.04
CA LEU A 18 -6.73 -2.01 17.01
C LEU A 18 -7.34 -3.13 17.85
N ARG A 19 -8.61 -3.01 18.27
CA ARG A 19 -9.29 -4.09 19.00
C ARG A 19 -9.46 -5.35 18.14
N VAL A 20 -9.70 -5.20 16.84
CA VAL A 20 -9.75 -6.35 15.92
C VAL A 20 -8.34 -6.92 15.71
N ALA A 21 -7.32 -6.07 15.60
CA ALA A 21 -5.93 -6.47 15.47
C ALA A 21 -5.43 -7.29 16.68
N ASP A 22 -5.90 -6.98 17.89
CA ASP A 22 -5.57 -7.74 19.10
C ASP A 22 -6.09 -9.19 19.04
N GLY A 23 -7.28 -9.39 18.44
CA GLY A 23 -7.83 -10.73 18.23
C GLY A 23 -7.23 -11.46 17.03
N ASN A 24 -6.79 -10.73 16.00
CA ASN A 24 -6.31 -11.28 14.73
C ASN A 24 -5.05 -10.54 14.22
N PRO A 25 -3.90 -10.66 14.89
CA PRO A 25 -2.70 -9.88 14.57
C PRO A 25 -2.07 -10.24 13.22
N ASN A 26 -2.43 -11.40 12.66
CA ASN A 26 -1.93 -11.91 11.38
C ASN A 26 -2.92 -11.68 10.23
N ASP A 27 -3.95 -10.85 10.41
CA ASP A 27 -4.79 -10.41 9.30
C ASP A 27 -4.16 -9.20 8.60
N PRO A 28 -3.62 -9.35 7.39
CA PRO A 28 -3.00 -8.26 6.66
C PRO A 28 -3.98 -7.16 6.24
N PHE A 29 -5.28 -7.44 6.12
CA PHE A 29 -6.27 -6.43 5.76
C PHE A 29 -6.47 -5.42 6.89
N ILE A 30 -6.38 -5.84 8.15
CA ILE A 30 -6.48 -4.93 9.31
C ILE A 30 -5.33 -3.91 9.28
N TRP A 31 -4.10 -4.38 9.05
CA TRP A 31 -2.93 -3.49 8.97
C TRP A 31 -3.01 -2.54 7.78
N HIS A 32 -3.52 -3.01 6.64
CA HIS A 32 -3.82 -2.15 5.50
C HIS A 32 -4.84 -1.06 5.87
N SER A 33 -5.94 -1.43 6.54
CA SER A 33 -6.97 -0.48 6.99
C SER A 33 -6.43 0.55 7.98
N ILE A 34 -5.56 0.15 8.92
CA ILE A 34 -4.86 1.07 9.83
C ILE A 34 -3.97 2.03 9.03
N GLY A 35 -3.22 1.52 8.05
CA GLY A 35 -2.42 2.34 7.14
C GLY A 35 -3.23 3.40 6.41
N LEU A 36 -4.43 3.06 5.92
CA LEU A 36 -5.36 4.01 5.29
C LEU A 36 -5.79 5.13 6.24
N GLN A 37 -5.99 4.84 7.52
CA GLN A 37 -6.34 5.85 8.52
C GLN A 37 -5.21 6.88 8.68
N PHE A 38 -3.96 6.42 8.83
CA PHE A 38 -2.80 7.31 8.88
C PHE A 38 -2.56 8.06 7.57
N TYR A 39 -2.81 7.41 6.43
CA TYR A 39 -2.70 8.03 5.12
C TYR A 39 -3.71 9.19 4.96
N SER A 40 -4.94 9.02 5.45
CA SER A 40 -6.00 10.05 5.35
C SER A 40 -5.65 11.36 6.08
N ILE A 41 -4.85 11.27 7.14
CA ILE A 41 -4.34 12.41 7.91
C ILE A 41 -2.96 12.86 7.44
N LYS A 42 -2.50 12.38 6.28
CA LYS A 42 -1.21 12.70 5.66
C LYS A 42 0.02 12.28 6.51
N ALA A 43 -0.18 11.39 7.48
CA ALA A 43 0.91 10.81 8.28
C ALA A 43 1.58 9.66 7.50
N TYR A 44 2.23 10.00 6.38
CA TYR A 44 2.74 9.01 5.41
C TYR A 44 3.81 8.08 6.00
N GLY A 45 4.61 8.55 6.96
CA GLY A 45 5.60 7.72 7.64
C GLY A 45 4.97 6.60 8.46
N ASP A 46 3.90 6.89 9.20
CA ASP A 46 3.19 5.86 9.97
C ASP A 46 2.33 4.98 9.06
N ALA A 47 1.68 5.56 8.05
CA ALA A 47 0.95 4.82 7.04
C ALA A 47 1.84 3.75 6.37
N LEU A 48 3.06 4.16 5.96
CA LEU A 48 4.05 3.28 5.36
C LEU A 48 4.39 2.07 6.26
N LYS A 49 4.61 2.29 7.57
CA LYS A 49 4.90 1.20 8.52
C LYS A 49 3.79 0.15 8.52
N TYR A 50 2.53 0.57 8.54
CA TYR A 50 1.39 -0.35 8.59
C TYR A 50 1.12 -1.04 7.25
N PHE A 51 1.31 -0.36 6.12
CA PHE A 51 1.23 -1.00 4.81
C PHE A 51 2.34 -2.03 4.59
N LEU A 52 3.57 -1.74 5.04
CA LEU A 52 4.68 -2.70 5.01
C LEU A 52 4.42 -3.90 5.91
N ARG A 53 3.78 -3.69 7.08
CA ARG A 53 3.36 -4.79 7.94
C ARG A 53 2.32 -5.69 7.27
N SER A 54 1.33 -5.10 6.59
CA SER A 54 0.35 -5.84 5.79
C SER A 54 1.04 -6.68 4.71
N GLU A 55 1.97 -6.07 3.97
CA GLU A 55 2.74 -6.73 2.91
C GLU A 55 3.65 -7.85 3.44
N HIS A 56 4.23 -7.67 4.63
CA HIS A 56 5.09 -8.66 5.27
C HIS A 56 4.30 -9.91 5.67
N ILE A 57 3.07 -9.74 6.16
CA ILE A 57 2.18 -10.86 6.52
C ILE A 57 1.73 -11.60 5.25
N LYS A 58 1.36 -10.87 4.19
CA LYS A 58 0.96 -11.46 2.91
C LYS A 58 1.46 -10.62 1.75
N ALA A 59 2.49 -11.12 1.09
CA ALA A 59 3.04 -10.52 -0.11
C ALA A 59 1.99 -10.49 -1.23
N GLY A 60 1.93 -9.37 -1.97
CA GLY A 60 1.00 -9.19 -3.06
C GLY A 60 -0.47 -9.29 -2.64
N ILE A 61 -0.79 -8.91 -1.40
CA ILE A 61 -2.16 -9.01 -0.87
C ILE A 61 -3.19 -8.31 -1.75
N SER A 62 -2.86 -7.10 -2.19
CA SER A 62 -3.70 -6.30 -3.08
C SER A 62 -2.83 -5.32 -3.85
N ALA A 63 -3.27 -4.97 -5.05
CA ALA A 63 -2.62 -3.92 -5.83
C ALA A 63 -2.69 -2.56 -5.10
N ALA A 64 -3.75 -2.34 -4.31
CA ALA A 64 -3.93 -1.13 -3.53
C ALA A 64 -2.88 -1.00 -2.41
N ASN A 65 -2.58 -2.07 -1.68
CA ASN A 65 -1.56 -2.00 -0.62
C ASN A 65 -0.20 -1.57 -1.19
N LEU A 66 0.24 -2.22 -2.27
CA LEU A 66 1.49 -1.89 -2.96
C LEU A 66 1.48 -0.46 -3.51
N PHE A 67 0.36 0.00 -4.09
CA PHE A 67 0.20 1.39 -4.51
C PHE A 67 0.43 2.38 -3.36
N TYR A 68 -0.21 2.14 -2.21
CA TYR A 68 -0.08 3.05 -1.06
C TYR A 68 1.32 3.05 -0.45
N ILE A 69 2.03 1.92 -0.46
CA ILE A 69 3.46 1.88 -0.10
C ILE A 69 4.25 2.80 -1.02
N GLY A 70 4.09 2.63 -2.34
CA GLY A 70 4.76 3.47 -3.33
C GLY A 70 4.41 4.95 -3.17
N ASP A 71 3.14 5.30 -2.98
CA ASP A 71 2.75 6.70 -2.81
C ASP A 71 3.25 7.32 -1.50
N CYS A 72 3.31 6.55 -0.40
CA CYS A 72 3.97 7.03 0.82
C CYS A 72 5.46 7.32 0.59
N MET A 73 6.18 6.39 -0.06
CA MET A 73 7.61 6.58 -0.39
C MET A 73 7.83 7.79 -1.30
N ARG A 74 7.01 7.93 -2.35
CA ARG A 74 7.06 9.08 -3.27
C ARG A 74 6.87 10.40 -2.54
N ARG A 75 5.90 10.46 -1.61
CA ARG A 75 5.63 11.67 -0.81
C ARG A 75 6.73 11.97 0.20
N SER A 76 7.53 10.97 0.57
CA SER A 76 8.75 11.12 1.36
C SER A 76 10.01 11.39 0.51
N GLY A 77 9.87 11.63 -0.80
CA GLY A 77 10.99 11.92 -1.71
C GLY A 77 11.73 10.69 -2.25
N ARG A 78 11.34 9.48 -1.83
CA ARG A 78 11.93 8.20 -2.26
C ARG A 78 11.27 7.72 -3.55
N VAL A 79 11.43 8.49 -4.63
CA VAL A 79 10.71 8.29 -5.90
C VAL A 79 11.13 6.99 -6.59
N ASP A 80 12.42 6.66 -6.61
CA ASP A 80 12.92 5.44 -7.27
C ASP A 80 12.34 4.18 -6.63
N GLU A 81 12.32 4.12 -5.30
CA GLU A 81 11.71 3.01 -4.56
C GLU A 81 10.19 2.94 -4.79
N ALA A 82 9.52 4.10 -4.89
CA ALA A 82 8.09 4.14 -5.20
C ALA A 82 7.76 3.50 -6.55
N ILE A 83 8.60 3.73 -7.57
CA ILE A 83 8.43 3.15 -8.90
C ILE A 83 8.44 1.62 -8.83
N ASP A 84 9.29 1.03 -8.00
CA ASP A 84 9.36 -0.42 -7.86
C ASP A 84 8.10 -1.00 -7.22
N TYR A 85 7.51 -0.30 -6.24
CA TYR A 85 6.21 -0.71 -5.68
C TYR A 85 5.06 -0.55 -6.68
N TYR A 86 5.04 0.49 -7.51
CA TYR A 86 4.04 0.63 -8.57
C TYR A 86 4.16 -0.48 -9.63
N LYS A 87 5.38 -0.85 -10.03
CA LYS A 87 5.62 -2.00 -10.93
C LYS A 87 5.10 -3.31 -10.33
N GLN A 88 5.22 -3.48 -9.02
CA GLN A 88 4.68 -4.66 -8.34
C GLN A 88 3.15 -4.63 -8.28
N ALA A 89 2.54 -3.47 -8.00
CA ALA A 89 1.09 -3.32 -7.95
C ALA A 89 0.41 -3.69 -9.28
N VAL A 90 1.01 -3.33 -10.43
CA VAL A 90 0.46 -3.69 -11.75
C VAL A 90 0.57 -5.18 -12.10
N ARG A 91 1.42 -5.93 -11.38
CA ARG A 91 1.59 -7.40 -11.51
C ARG A 91 0.60 -8.17 -10.64
N VAL A 92 -0.09 -7.52 -9.72
CA VAL A 92 -1.08 -8.19 -8.87
C VAL A 92 -2.37 -8.44 -9.69
N PRO A 93 -2.89 -9.69 -9.72
CA PRO A 93 -4.15 -9.98 -10.40
C PRO A 93 -5.29 -9.15 -9.83
N VAL A 94 -6.06 -8.51 -10.70
CA VAL A 94 -7.23 -7.73 -10.31
C VAL A 94 -8.37 -8.67 -9.94
N ARG A 95 -8.67 -8.79 -8.65
CA ARG A 95 -9.76 -9.66 -8.15
C ARG A 95 -11.01 -8.90 -7.75
N ASN A 96 -10.87 -7.64 -7.37
CA ASN A 96 -11.97 -6.79 -6.91
C ASN A 96 -11.77 -5.32 -7.33
N GLN A 97 -12.70 -4.45 -6.94
CA GLN A 97 -12.64 -3.02 -7.26
C GLN A 97 -11.43 -2.31 -6.61
N ILE A 98 -11.02 -2.75 -5.42
CA ILE A 98 -9.87 -2.20 -4.68
C ILE A 98 -8.59 -2.47 -5.46
N ASP A 99 -8.39 -3.71 -5.92
CA ASP A 99 -7.25 -4.08 -6.77
C ASP A 99 -7.26 -3.31 -8.08
N ARG A 100 -8.43 -3.18 -8.72
CA ARG A 100 -8.56 -2.42 -9.96
C ARG A 100 -8.11 -0.97 -9.78
N LYS A 101 -8.53 -0.34 -8.68
CA LYS A 101 -8.14 1.03 -8.35
C LYS A 101 -6.64 1.14 -8.10
N GLY A 102 -6.07 0.25 -7.29
CA GLY A 102 -4.64 0.23 -6.99
C GLY A 102 -3.77 0.03 -8.23
N ALA A 103 -4.15 -0.90 -9.11
CA ALA A 103 -3.46 -1.15 -10.36
C ALA A 103 -3.57 0.05 -11.33
N SER A 104 -4.77 0.64 -11.44
CA SER A 104 -5.01 1.82 -12.30
C SER A 104 -4.20 3.03 -11.83
N GLU A 105 -4.18 3.33 -10.53
CA GLU A 105 -3.38 4.44 -10.01
C GLU A 105 -1.90 4.16 -10.20
N SER A 106 -1.43 2.93 -9.96
CA SER A 106 -0.03 2.57 -10.19
C SER A 106 0.38 2.70 -11.65
N ARG A 107 -0.46 2.28 -12.60
CA ARG A 107 -0.24 2.52 -14.04
C ARG A 107 -0.12 4.02 -14.34
N ARG A 108 -1.03 4.84 -13.79
CA ARG A 108 -0.97 6.30 -13.96
C ARG A 108 0.32 6.90 -13.40
N MET A 109 0.76 6.44 -12.22
CA MET A 109 2.01 6.89 -11.61
C MET A 109 3.22 6.53 -12.48
N LEU A 110 3.25 5.32 -13.03
CA LEU A 110 4.31 4.87 -13.94
C LEU A 110 4.29 5.64 -15.27
N ALA A 111 3.11 5.90 -15.85
CA ALA A 111 2.98 6.69 -17.08
C ALA A 111 3.55 8.11 -16.89
N MET A 112 3.33 8.74 -15.73
CA MET A 112 3.95 10.03 -15.40
C MET A 112 5.48 9.96 -15.27
N GLN A 113 6.06 8.76 -15.08
CA GLN A 113 7.51 8.51 -15.09
C GLN A 113 8.02 8.08 -16.48
N GLY A 114 7.20 8.15 -17.52
CA GLY A 114 7.58 7.87 -18.90
C GLY A 114 7.41 6.41 -19.34
N PHE A 115 6.76 5.55 -18.56
CA PHE A 115 6.44 4.19 -18.99
C PHE A 115 5.33 4.22 -20.06
N SER A 116 5.56 3.55 -21.19
CA SER A 116 4.56 3.43 -22.25
C SER A 116 3.49 2.39 -21.88
N GLU A 117 2.32 2.44 -22.51
CA GLU A 117 1.29 1.41 -22.32
C GLU A 117 1.82 0.00 -22.66
N ALA A 118 2.71 -0.11 -23.65
CA ALA A 118 3.36 -1.38 -23.99
C ALA A 118 4.23 -1.91 -22.83
N ASP A 119 4.92 -1.03 -22.10
CA ASP A 119 5.69 -1.41 -20.91
C ASP A 119 4.77 -1.85 -19.76
N LEU A 120 3.67 -1.13 -19.54
CA LEU A 120 2.69 -1.45 -18.51
C LEU A 120 2.01 -2.79 -18.77
N ASP A 121 1.71 -3.10 -20.03
CA ASP A 121 1.12 -4.37 -20.41
C ASP A 121 2.11 -5.54 -20.25
N ARG A 122 3.38 -5.34 -20.62
CA ARG A 122 4.45 -6.32 -20.34
C ARG A 122 4.60 -6.57 -18.85
N LEU A 123 4.63 -5.51 -18.04
CA LEU A 123 4.69 -5.61 -16.58
C LEU A 123 3.51 -6.40 -16.03
N SER A 124 2.29 -6.14 -16.48
CA SER A 124 1.10 -6.82 -15.96
C SER A 124 1.06 -8.33 -16.22
N ARG A 125 1.82 -8.82 -17.20
CA ARG A 125 1.96 -10.25 -17.52
C ARG A 125 3.05 -10.94 -16.70
N ALA A 126 3.94 -10.17 -16.06
CA ALA A 126 4.98 -10.73 -15.21
C ALA A 126 4.37 -11.32 -13.92
N PRO A 127 4.97 -12.37 -13.34
CA PRO A 127 4.41 -13.04 -12.16
C PRO A 127 4.25 -12.06 -10.99
N ALA A 128 3.18 -12.20 -10.21
CA ALA A 128 2.98 -11.38 -9.01
C ALA A 128 4.14 -11.53 -8.01
N PRO A 129 4.41 -10.53 -7.14
CA PRO A 129 5.34 -10.69 -6.04
C PRO A 129 4.91 -11.86 -5.16
N SER A 130 5.82 -12.81 -4.95
CA SER A 130 5.56 -14.09 -4.27
C SER A 130 6.22 -14.21 -2.90
N ALA A 131 7.08 -13.26 -2.51
CA ALA A 131 7.77 -13.25 -1.23
C ALA A 131 7.62 -11.89 -0.54
N PRO A 132 7.43 -11.87 0.79
CA PRO A 132 7.39 -10.63 1.56
C PRO A 132 8.74 -9.94 1.43
N GLN A 133 8.71 -8.65 1.10
CA GLN A 133 9.94 -7.89 0.88
C GLN A 133 10.68 -7.67 2.20
N LYS A 134 12.02 -7.61 2.12
CA LYS A 134 12.84 -7.17 3.26
C LYS A 134 12.41 -5.74 3.59
N VAL A 135 11.79 -5.57 4.75
CA VAL A 135 11.43 -4.24 5.26
C VAL A 135 12.74 -3.53 5.57
N VAL A 136 13.18 -2.64 4.68
CA VAL A 136 14.27 -1.71 4.97
C VAL A 136 13.64 -0.59 5.78
N VAL A 137 13.69 -0.74 7.11
CA VAL A 137 13.26 0.28 8.08
C VAL A 137 14.33 1.36 8.18
#